data_AF-A0AA90ZF58-F1
#
_entry.id   AF-A0AA90ZF58-F1
#
_cell.length_a   1.000
_cell.length_b   1.000
_cell.length_c   1.000
_cell.angle_alpha   90.00
_cell.angle_beta   90.00
_cell.angle_gamma   90.00
#
_symmetry.space_group_name_H-M   'P 1'
#
loop_
_entity.id
_entity.type
_entity.pdbx_description
1 polymer ?
#
loop_
_entity_poly.entity_id
_entity_poly.type
_entity_poly.pdbx_seq_one_letter_code
_entity_poly.pdbx_strand_id
1 'polypeptide(L)'
;MPTKHIPLIMEIIDNIVSPDDRRRKYSDRQILKILVVLQISGISYRSARIFLTNHEEYLRMIRISEIPSFQTLSRRARKFDLHAMNRAITFLCYMKECAAVDSFMIHTCKHSTALRRKHWNKYRDPYGGWSKTTKGWTYGRKCHMSLD
;
A
#
# COMPACT_ATOMS: atom_id res chain seq x y z
N MET A 1 4.54 21.87 -0.56
CA MET A 1 5.25 21.18 -1.66
C MET A 1 5.10 19.65 -1.48
N PRO A 2 4.04 19.03 -2.05
CA PRO A 2 3.71 17.61 -1.83
C PRO A 2 4.69 16.63 -2.50
N THR A 3 5.52 17.11 -3.43
CA THR A 3 6.34 16.32 -4.35
C THR A 3 7.50 15.58 -3.69
N LYS A 4 8.08 16.10 -2.60
CA LYS A 4 9.24 15.48 -1.93
C LYS A 4 8.93 14.14 -1.25
N HIS A 5 7.66 13.84 -0.98
CA HIS A 5 7.26 12.67 -0.21
C HIS A 5 6.91 11.47 -1.08
N ILE A 6 6.58 11.71 -2.35
CA ILE A 6 6.09 10.68 -3.27
C ILE A 6 7.17 9.61 -3.53
N PRO A 7 8.45 9.94 -3.78
CA PRO A 7 9.50 8.92 -3.97
C PRO A 7 9.66 7.98 -2.77
N LEU A 8 9.69 8.53 -1.55
CA LEU A 8 9.79 7.77 -0.31
C LEU A 8 8.61 6.79 -0.14
N ILE A 9 7.39 7.27 -0.43
CA ILE A 9 6.19 6.43 -0.38
C ILE A 9 6.27 5.27 -1.38
N MET A 10 6.83 5.50 -2.57
CA MET A 10 7.01 4.44 -3.57
C MET A 10 7.97 3.35 -3.11
N GLU A 11 9.08 3.73 -2.47
CA GLU A 11 10.07 2.81 -1.93
C GLU A 11 9.47 1.96 -0.80
N ILE A 12 8.72 2.60 0.11
CA ILE A 12 8.02 1.91 1.18
C ILE A 12 7.03 0.88 0.62
N ILE A 13 6.31 1.20 -0.46
CA ILE A 13 5.41 0.23 -1.12
C ILE A 13 6.18 -0.95 -1.71
N ASP A 14 7.35 -0.74 -2.29
CA ASP A 14 8.18 -1.82 -2.85
C ASP A 14 8.67 -2.79 -1.77
N ASN A 15 8.95 -2.29 -0.56
CA ASN A 15 9.41 -3.08 0.57
C ASN A 15 8.27 -3.86 1.25
N ILE A 16 7.06 -3.32 1.26
CA ILE A 16 5.90 -3.93 1.93
C ILE A 16 5.21 -4.97 1.07
N VAL A 17 5.01 -4.65 -0.21
CA VAL A 17 4.18 -5.45 -1.10
C VAL A 17 5.09 -6.43 -1.83
N SER A 18 4.99 -7.70 -1.46
CA SER A 18 5.71 -8.78 -2.13
C SER A 18 5.44 -8.77 -3.65
N PRO A 19 6.42 -9.16 -4.49
CA PRO A 19 6.20 -9.27 -5.93
C PRO A 19 5.03 -10.22 -6.18
N ASP A 20 4.19 -9.86 -7.14
CA ASP A 20 3.12 -10.74 -7.59
C ASP A 20 3.68 -11.67 -8.66
N ASP A 21 3.76 -12.96 -8.36
CA ASP A 21 4.30 -13.98 -9.28
C ASP A 21 3.40 -14.21 -10.50
N ARG A 22 2.19 -13.63 -10.51
CA ARG A 22 1.25 -13.77 -11.62
C ARG A 22 1.60 -12.80 -12.75
N ARG A 23 1.77 -13.35 -13.95
CA ARG A 23 1.87 -12.56 -15.20
C ARG A 23 0.58 -11.78 -15.44
N ARG A 24 0.57 -10.50 -15.06
CA ARG A 24 -0.50 -9.53 -15.30
C ARG A 24 0.08 -8.34 -16.03
N LYS A 25 -0.76 -7.62 -16.79
CA LYS A 25 -0.37 -6.35 -17.45
C LYS A 25 0.18 -5.32 -16.45
N TYR A 26 -0.41 -5.27 -15.25
CA TYR A 26 0.04 -4.40 -14.15
C TYR A 26 0.14 -5.22 -12.86
N SER A 27 1.30 -5.17 -12.21
CA SER A 27 1.52 -5.77 -10.90
C SER A 27 0.65 -5.10 -9.82
N ASP A 28 0.43 -5.81 -8.72
CA ASP A 28 -0.29 -5.26 -7.57
C ASP A 28 0.44 -4.01 -7.01
N ARG A 29 1.77 -4.01 -7.01
CA ARG A 29 2.59 -2.85 -6.63
C ARG A 29 2.39 -1.64 -7.51
N GLN A 30 2.37 -1.84 -8.82
CA GLN A 30 2.18 -0.76 -9.78
C GLN A 30 0.82 -0.09 -9.63
N ILE A 31 -0.26 -0.89 -9.51
CA ILE A 31 -1.59 -0.35 -9.22
C ILE A 31 -1.63 0.32 -7.85
N LEU A 32 -1.01 -0.33 -6.86
CA LEU A 32 -0.52 0.23 -5.60
C LEU A 32 -0.26 1.74 -5.65
N LYS A 33 0.91 2.00 -6.22
CA LYS A 33 1.55 3.29 -6.34
C LYS A 33 0.67 4.32 -7.04
N ILE A 34 -0.03 3.92 -8.12
CA ILE A 34 -0.97 4.81 -8.82
C ILE A 34 -2.09 5.26 -7.89
N LEU A 35 -2.72 4.33 -7.17
CA LEU A 35 -3.84 4.67 -6.29
C LEU A 35 -3.42 5.65 -5.18
N VAL A 36 -2.21 5.50 -4.64
CA VAL A 36 -1.66 6.44 -3.64
C VAL A 36 -1.43 7.83 -4.22
N VAL A 37 -0.83 7.92 -5.41
CA VAL A 37 -0.61 9.22 -6.09
C VAL A 37 -1.94 9.93 -6.30
N LEU A 38 -2.94 9.22 -6.84
CA LEU A 38 -4.27 9.79 -7.06
C LEU A 38 -4.91 10.26 -5.75
N GLN A 39 -4.77 9.48 -4.67
CA GLN A 39 -5.31 9.84 -3.36
C GLN A 39 -4.64 11.09 -2.77
N ILE A 40 -3.31 11.19 -2.82
CA ILE A 40 -2.55 12.35 -2.33
C ILE A 40 -2.90 13.59 -3.14
N SER A 41 -3.07 13.44 -4.45
CA SER A 41 -3.44 14.54 -5.34
C SER A 41 -4.93 14.86 -5.34
N GLY A 42 -5.77 14.12 -4.58
CA GLY A 42 -7.23 14.32 -4.55
C GLY A 42 -7.92 14.03 -5.87
N ILE A 43 -7.33 13.20 -6.74
CA ILE A 43 -7.78 12.93 -8.10
C ILE A 43 -8.67 11.69 -8.14
N SER A 44 -9.85 11.82 -8.73
CA SER A 44 -10.75 10.69 -8.94
C SER A 44 -10.17 9.69 -9.95
N TYR A 45 -10.58 8.41 -9.87
CA TYR A 45 -10.14 7.40 -10.84
C TYR A 45 -10.58 7.71 -12.28
N ARG A 46 -11.66 8.49 -12.48
CA ARG A 46 -12.11 8.91 -13.82
C ARG A 46 -11.17 9.96 -14.41
N SER A 47 -10.67 10.85 -13.57
CA SER A 47 -9.74 11.92 -13.95
C SER A 47 -8.28 11.46 -14.01
N ALA A 48 -7.98 10.24 -13.53
CA ALA A 48 -6.63 9.70 -13.42
C ALA A 48 -5.85 9.74 -14.74
N ARG A 49 -6.50 9.47 -15.87
CA ARG A 49 -5.83 9.47 -17.18
C ARG A 49 -5.30 10.84 -17.54
N ILE A 50 -6.16 11.86 -17.48
CA ILE A 50 -5.79 13.25 -17.79
C ILE A 50 -4.67 13.71 -16.86
N PHE A 51 -4.81 13.43 -15.55
CA PHE A 51 -3.82 13.80 -14.56
C PHE A 51 -2.46 13.13 -14.81
N LEU A 52 -2.42 11.80 -14.99
CA LEU A 52 -1.17 11.06 -15.18
C LEU A 52 -0.49 11.39 -16.52
N THR A 53 -1.24 11.75 -17.56
CA THR A 53 -0.67 12.26 -18.81
C THR A 53 0.05 13.60 -18.59
N ASN A 54 -0.48 14.47 -17.73
CA ASN A 54 0.17 15.74 -17.41
C ASN A 54 1.33 15.61 -16.42
N HIS A 55 1.50 14.43 -15.81
CA HIS A 55 2.49 14.14 -14.77
C HIS A 55 3.23 12.82 -15.05
N GLU A 56 3.88 12.75 -16.20
CA GLU A 56 4.61 11.55 -16.65
C GLU A 56 5.74 11.12 -15.72
N GLU A 57 6.26 12.03 -14.88
CA GLU A 57 7.25 11.72 -13.84
C GLU A 57 6.79 10.58 -12.93
N TYR A 58 5.49 10.52 -12.60
CA TYR A 58 4.94 9.44 -11.80
C TYR A 58 4.90 8.11 -12.57
N LEU A 59 4.62 8.14 -13.88
CA LEU A 59 4.64 6.94 -14.70
C LEU A 59 6.05 6.35 -14.83
N ARG A 60 7.05 7.23 -15.02
CA ARG A 60 8.48 6.84 -15.03
C ARG A 60 8.90 6.22 -13.71
N MET A 61 8.54 6.84 -12.58
CA MET A 61 8.83 6.31 -11.24
C MET A 61 8.18 4.93 -11.00
N ILE A 62 6.94 4.74 -11.44
CA ILE A 62 6.19 3.49 -11.22
C ILE A 62 6.57 2.42 -12.26
N ARG A 63 7.32 2.80 -13.31
CA ARG A 63 7.76 1.94 -14.41
C ARG A 63 6.58 1.32 -15.15
N ILE A 64 5.66 2.17 -15.60
CA ILE A 64 4.50 1.76 -16.41
C ILE A 64 4.49 2.58 -17.70
N SER A 65 4.34 1.90 -18.84
CA SER A 65 4.26 2.52 -20.16
C SER A 65 2.85 2.94 -20.56
N GLU A 66 1.82 2.30 -20.00
CA GLU A 66 0.42 2.55 -20.34
C GLU A 66 -0.41 2.85 -19.09
N ILE A 67 -1.19 3.92 -19.12
CA ILE A 67 -2.05 4.30 -17.99
C ILE A 67 -3.19 3.28 -17.85
N PRO A 68 -3.36 2.65 -16.67
CA PRO A 68 -4.47 1.73 -16.45
C PRO A 68 -5.83 2.42 -16.62
N SER A 69 -6.78 1.73 -17.25
CA SER A 69 -8.13 2.25 -17.42
C SER A 69 -8.84 2.47 -16.07
N PHE A 70 -9.82 3.39 -16.06
CA PHE A 70 -10.70 3.61 -14.90
C PHE A 70 -11.26 2.31 -14.33
N GLN A 71 -11.73 1.41 -15.19
CA GLN A 71 -12.28 0.10 -14.81
C GLN A 71 -11.23 -0.76 -14.10
N THR A 72 -9.99 -0.74 -14.59
CA THR A 72 -8.87 -1.46 -13.98
C THR A 72 -8.57 -0.91 -12.59
N LEU A 73 -8.42 0.42 -12.47
CA LEU A 73 -8.17 1.08 -11.19
C LEU A 73 -9.28 0.81 -10.18
N SER A 74 -10.54 1.04 -10.56
CA SER A 74 -11.71 0.80 -9.69
C SER A 74 -11.82 -0.66 -9.24
N ARG A 75 -11.67 -1.62 -10.15
CA ARG A 75 -11.72 -3.05 -9.82
C ARG A 75 -10.60 -3.44 -8.86
N ARG A 76 -9.40 -2.92 -9.06
CA ARG A 76 -8.21 -3.29 -8.27
C ARG A 76 -8.20 -2.60 -6.92
N ALA A 77 -8.60 -1.33 -6.86
CA ALA A 77 -8.80 -0.59 -5.61
C ALA A 77 -9.75 -1.33 -4.66
N ARG A 78 -10.84 -1.93 -5.17
CA ARG A 78 -11.75 -2.76 -4.36
C ARG A 78 -11.13 -4.04 -3.80
N LYS A 79 -10.06 -4.55 -4.43
CA LYS A 79 -9.36 -5.76 -3.98
C LYS A 79 -8.29 -5.47 -2.95
N PHE A 80 -7.63 -4.33 -3.10
CA PHE A 80 -6.79 -3.83 -2.04
C PHE A 80 -7.69 -3.41 -0.88
N ASP A 81 -7.37 -3.84 0.34
CA ASP A 81 -8.12 -3.36 1.51
C ASP A 81 -7.81 -1.87 1.67
N LEU A 82 -8.66 -1.02 1.08
CA LEU A 82 -8.51 0.43 1.03
C LEU A 82 -8.30 0.99 2.45
N HIS A 83 -8.82 0.33 3.49
CA HIS A 83 -8.59 0.68 4.88
C HIS A 83 -7.16 0.41 5.37
N ALA A 84 -6.52 -0.67 4.93
CA ALA A 84 -5.12 -0.95 5.29
C ALA A 84 -4.17 0.04 4.61
N MET A 85 -4.45 0.39 3.36
CA MET A 85 -3.62 1.33 2.59
C MET A 85 -3.87 2.78 3.01
N ASN A 86 -5.12 3.18 3.25
CA ASN A 86 -5.42 4.49 3.83
C ASN A 86 -4.76 4.64 5.21
N ARG A 87 -4.79 3.61 6.08
CA ARG A 87 -4.06 3.65 7.35
C ARG A 87 -2.55 3.79 7.16
N ALA A 88 -1.95 3.06 6.22
CA ALA A 88 -0.51 3.15 5.96
C ALA A 88 -0.11 4.52 5.37
N ILE A 89 -0.87 5.05 4.42
CA ILE A 89 -0.58 6.34 3.75
C ILE A 89 -0.86 7.52 4.69
N THR A 90 -1.98 7.50 5.43
CA THR A 90 -2.28 8.52 6.45
C THR A 90 -1.23 8.50 7.57
N PHE A 91 -0.77 7.31 8.00
CA PHE A 91 0.31 7.18 8.97
C PHE A 91 1.64 7.73 8.44
N LEU A 92 2.00 7.45 7.19
CA LEU A 92 3.22 7.96 6.56
C LEU A 92 3.21 9.49 6.38
N CYS A 93 2.07 10.07 6.02
CA CYS A 93 1.92 11.52 5.88
C CYS A 93 1.89 12.25 7.24
N TYR A 94 1.29 11.65 8.27
CA TYR A 94 1.14 12.28 9.59
C TYR A 94 2.39 12.14 10.47
N MET A 95 3.15 11.04 10.36
CA MET A 95 4.32 10.79 11.22
C MET A 95 5.55 11.64 10.84
N LYS A 96 5.67 12.10 9.59
CA LYS A 96 6.78 12.99 9.20
C LYS A 96 6.70 14.37 9.86
N GLU A 97 5.53 14.77 10.38
CA GLU A 97 5.35 16.03 11.09
C GLU A 97 5.32 15.88 12.62
N CYS A 98 5.21 14.67 13.19
CA CYS A 98 4.88 14.54 14.61
C CYS A 98 5.68 13.53 15.47
N ALA A 99 6.34 12.49 14.93
CA ALA A 99 7.17 11.60 15.76
C ALA A 99 7.98 10.56 14.98
N ALA A 100 9.08 10.09 15.57
CA ALA A 100 9.85 8.94 15.09
C ALA A 100 8.99 7.65 15.17
N VAL A 101 8.71 7.03 14.02
CA VAL A 101 8.14 5.67 13.96
C VAL A 101 9.28 4.66 13.91
N ASP A 102 9.38 3.81 14.93
CA ASP A 102 10.33 2.70 14.93
C ASP A 102 9.77 1.45 14.21
N SER A 103 8.47 1.15 14.36
CA SER A 103 7.78 0.09 13.61
C SER A 103 6.26 0.21 13.56
N PHE A 104 5.62 -0.40 12.56
CA PHE A 104 4.17 -0.50 12.44
C PHE A 104 3.70 -1.89 11.98
N MET A 105 2.45 -2.24 12.31
CA MET A 105 1.85 -3.53 11.95
C MET A 105 0.96 -3.43 10.72
N ILE A 106 1.21 -4.26 9.71
CA ILE A 106 0.43 -4.35 8.48
C ILE A 106 -0.44 -5.60 8.53
N HIS A 107 -1.76 -5.41 8.63
CA HIS A 107 -2.70 -6.52 8.62
C HIS A 107 -2.86 -7.09 7.20
N THR A 108 -2.58 -8.38 7.03
CA THR A 108 -2.71 -9.09 5.75
C THR A 108 -4.09 -9.71 5.54
N CYS A 109 -4.93 -9.70 6.55
CA CYS A 109 -6.35 -10.03 6.48
C CYS A 109 -7.12 -9.46 7.68
N LYS A 110 -8.46 -9.54 7.64
CA LYS A 110 -9.32 -9.15 8.77
C LYS A 110 -8.99 -9.96 10.03
N HIS A 111 -9.11 -9.34 11.20
CA HIS A 111 -8.81 -9.99 12.48
C HIS A 111 -9.61 -11.28 12.72
N SER A 112 -10.91 -11.28 12.41
CA SER A 112 -11.75 -12.49 12.50
C SER A 112 -11.27 -13.62 11.59
N THR A 113 -10.74 -13.28 10.41
CA THR A 113 -10.15 -14.25 9.48
C THR A 113 -8.82 -14.78 10.00
N ALA A 114 -8.00 -13.93 10.61
CA ALA A 114 -6.74 -14.33 11.24
C ALA A 114 -6.96 -15.26 12.45
N LEU A 115 -7.93 -14.95 13.31
CA LEU A 115 -8.33 -15.80 14.44
C LEU A 115 -8.81 -17.17 13.97
N ARG A 116 -9.70 -17.20 12.96
CA ARG A 116 -10.13 -18.47 12.36
C ARG A 116 -8.93 -19.25 11.84
N ARG A 117 -8.03 -18.62 11.09
CA ARG A 117 -6.83 -19.30 10.55
C ARG A 117 -5.85 -19.78 11.63
N LYS A 118 -5.83 -19.14 12.81
CA LYS A 118 -5.08 -19.61 13.99
C LYS A 118 -5.52 -20.98 14.44
N HIS A 119 -6.83 -21.17 14.54
CA HIS A 119 -7.40 -22.44 14.95
C HIS A 119 -7.05 -23.58 13.99
N TRP A 120 -7.00 -23.30 12.70
CA TRP A 120 -6.72 -24.31 11.66
C TRP A 120 -5.24 -24.39 11.24
N ASN A 121 -4.34 -23.63 11.86
CA ASN A 121 -2.93 -23.48 11.46
C ASN A 121 -2.72 -23.21 9.95
N LYS A 122 -3.62 -22.43 9.34
CA LYS A 122 -3.62 -22.14 7.88
C LYS A 122 -3.34 -20.68 7.58
N TYR A 123 -2.16 -20.19 7.96
CA TYR A 123 -1.68 -18.89 7.52
C TYR A 123 -1.26 -18.94 6.06
N ARG A 124 -1.60 -17.90 5.30
CA ARG A 124 -1.24 -17.79 3.87
C ARG A 124 -0.05 -16.87 3.64
N ASP A 125 0.27 -16.05 4.63
CA ASP A 125 1.35 -15.08 4.51
C ASP A 125 2.59 -15.62 5.23
N PRO A 126 3.66 -15.98 4.50
CA PRO A 126 4.88 -16.52 5.09
C PRO A 126 5.63 -15.50 5.96
N TYR A 127 5.37 -14.21 5.78
CA TYR A 127 6.00 -13.12 6.55
C TYR A 127 5.07 -12.57 7.65
N GLY A 128 3.88 -13.14 7.83
CA GLY A 128 2.87 -12.67 8.79
C GLY A 128 2.94 -13.42 10.11
N GLY A 129 2.98 -12.69 11.23
CA GLY A 129 3.06 -13.23 12.59
C GLY A 129 2.05 -12.61 13.55
N TRP A 130 1.90 -13.22 14.73
CA TRP A 130 1.19 -12.60 15.85
C TRP A 130 2.17 -11.75 16.66
N SER A 131 1.82 -10.49 16.85
CA SER A 131 2.57 -9.57 17.70
C SER A 131 1.68 -8.99 18.78
N LYS A 132 2.21 -8.86 19.99
CA LYS A 132 1.54 -8.18 21.10
C LYS A 132 1.66 -6.68 20.89
N THR A 133 0.53 -6.00 20.82
CA THR A 133 0.43 -4.54 20.72
C THR A 133 -0.17 -3.96 22.00
N THR A 134 -0.18 -2.64 22.14
CA THR A 134 -0.84 -1.94 23.25
C THR A 134 -2.34 -2.25 23.34
N LYS A 135 -2.97 -2.66 22.23
CA LYS A 135 -4.38 -3.07 22.15
C LYS A 135 -4.58 -4.59 22.21
N GLY A 136 -3.54 -5.35 22.54
CA GLY A 136 -3.57 -6.81 22.60
C GLY A 136 -2.91 -7.50 21.39
N TRP A 137 -3.17 -8.79 21.21
CA TRP A 137 -2.55 -9.59 20.17
C TRP A 137 -3.14 -9.31 18.79
N THR A 138 -2.29 -8.98 17.83
CA THR A 138 -2.72 -8.74 16.45
C THR A 138 -1.89 -9.55 15.46
N TYR A 139 -2.52 -9.95 14.36
CA TYR A 139 -1.87 -10.70 13.28
C TYR A 139 -1.55 -9.79 12.10
N GLY A 140 -0.32 -9.85 11.60
CA GLY A 140 0.16 -9.02 10.50
C GLY A 140 1.67 -9.12 10.30
N ARG A 141 2.20 -8.34 9.35
CA ARG A 141 3.64 -8.14 9.18
C ARG A 141 4.08 -6.97 10.04
N LYS A 142 5.10 -7.17 10.87
CA LYS A 142 5.74 -6.07 11.58
C LYS A 142 6.76 -5.45 10.63
N CYS A 143 6.55 -4.20 10.26
CA CYS A 143 7.45 -3.44 9.41
C CYS A 143 8.22 -2.45 10.30
N HIS A 144 9.54 -2.59 10.32
CA HIS A 144 10.44 -1.63 10.93
C HIS A 144 10.76 -0.55 9.91
N MET A 145 10.79 0.71 10.34
CA MET A 145 11.25 1.82 9.51
C MET A 145 12.52 2.37 10.15
N SER A 146 13.67 2.03 9.60
CA SER A 146 14.89 2.79 9.81
C SER A 146 14.95 3.87 8.74
N LEU A 147 14.90 5.14 9.14
CA LEU A 147 15.26 6.26 8.28
C LEU A 147 16.66 6.69 8.72
N ASP A 148 17.67 6.31 7.94
CA ASP A 148 19.01 6.90 8.06
C ASP A 148 19.04 8.31 7.44
#